data_AF-A0A9W7DRG2-F1
#
_entry.id   AF-A0A9W7DRG2-F1
#
_cell.length_a   1.000
_cell.length_b   1.000
_cell.length_c   1.000
_cell.angle_alpha   90.00
_cell.angle_beta   90.00
_cell.angle_gamma   90.00
#
_symmetry.space_group_name_H-M   'P 1'
#
loop_
_entity.id
_entity.type
_entity.pdbx_description
1 polymer ?
#
loop_
_entity_poly.entity_id
_entity_poly.type
_entity_poly.pdbx_seq_one_letter_code
_entity_poly.pdbx_strand_id
1 'polypeptide(L)'
;MSVTKASESLTDTERYLFDLNGYIVVKNVFSKDEIAKANECVDAHFERTAHERLNPSIRNTLPNSGMAGTDPSKGRIDLGHILSWQETDLFKNVLDHPKLVPYYHEFLGKGYRMDHMPFIIAQNKGSEGFSLHGGTIDVSSGAYNHFLAYSCQQGIIRNSLMAASVVLHDQPAGSGGFCIVRGSHKSNFKAPASMINGNEYKEFIYQPETEAGDVLLFSEGTVHGALGWEMDYQRRVALYRFAPATCCYGRSYMEEGEVGMGKGWPAEIYEGMTETQKAVLLPPYATRLDRVLLDDDGQGTTVSSRSEAKKKFDKEVFGSRYF
;
A
#
# COMPACT_ATOMS: atom_id res chain seq x y z
N MET A 1 24.33 20.59 16.81
CA MET A 1 24.56 19.19 17.23
C MET A 1 23.55 18.35 16.49
N SER A 2 24.00 17.55 15.52
CA SER A 2 23.13 16.66 14.75
C SER A 2 22.81 15.45 15.61
N VAL A 3 21.55 15.30 16.00
CA VAL A 3 21.06 14.04 16.58
C VAL A 3 20.65 13.18 15.39
N THR A 4 21.59 12.42 14.83
CA THR A 4 21.27 11.28 13.97
C THR A 4 20.56 10.26 14.84
N LYS A 5 19.24 10.34 14.88
CA LYS A 5 18.39 9.32 15.49
C LYS A 5 18.54 8.07 14.63
N ALA A 6 19.13 7.01 15.18
CA ALA A 6 19.21 5.73 14.50
C ALA A 6 17.80 5.31 14.04
N SER A 7 17.70 4.82 12.81
CA SER A 7 16.54 4.06 12.34
C SER A 7 16.30 2.93 13.34
N GLU A 8 15.26 3.04 14.16
CA GLU A 8 14.89 1.99 15.10
C GLU A 8 14.33 0.83 14.28
N SER A 9 15.08 -0.27 14.22
CA SER A 9 14.63 -1.52 13.62
C SER A 9 13.33 -1.99 14.27
N LEU A 10 12.48 -2.67 13.48
CA LEU A 10 11.25 -3.29 13.98
C LEU A 10 11.53 -4.15 15.23
N THR A 11 10.74 -3.96 16.28
CA THR A 11 10.83 -4.76 17.51
C THR A 11 10.22 -6.16 17.33
N ASP A 12 10.64 -7.11 18.17
CA ASP A 12 10.06 -8.45 18.18
C ASP A 12 8.55 -8.44 18.48
N THR A 13 8.09 -7.49 19.32
CA THR A 13 6.67 -7.29 19.61
C THR A 13 5.90 -6.83 18.38
N GLU A 14 6.41 -5.86 17.64
CA GLU A 14 5.76 -5.38 16.41
C GLU A 14 5.73 -6.48 15.33
N ARG A 15 6.79 -7.27 15.20
CA ARG A 15 6.83 -8.46 14.32
C ARG A 15 5.74 -9.46 14.71
N TYR A 16 5.65 -9.78 16.00
CA TYR A 16 4.64 -10.71 16.52
C TYR A 16 3.22 -10.18 16.29
N LEU A 17 2.97 -8.89 16.54
CA LEU A 17 1.65 -8.29 16.35
C LEU A 17 1.25 -8.23 14.87
N PHE A 18 2.18 -7.98 13.96
CA PHE A 18 1.90 -8.05 12.53
C PHE A 18 1.57 -9.49 12.10
N ASP A 19 2.37 -10.49 12.49
CA ASP A 19 2.05 -11.91 12.22
C ASP A 19 0.70 -12.33 12.83
N LEU A 20 0.38 -11.86 14.04
CA LEU A 20 -0.89 -12.20 14.69
C LEU A 20 -2.08 -11.63 13.93
N ASN A 21 -2.00 -10.36 13.52
CA ASN A 21 -3.15 -9.60 13.07
C ASN A 21 -3.24 -9.42 11.55
N GLY A 22 -2.11 -9.45 10.84
CA GLY A 22 -2.01 -9.13 9.41
C GLY A 22 -1.88 -7.64 9.10
N TYR A 23 -1.78 -6.81 10.15
CA TYR A 23 -1.57 -5.37 10.03
C TYR A 23 -0.82 -4.83 11.25
N ILE A 24 -0.30 -3.61 11.10
CA ILE A 24 0.26 -2.80 12.17
C ILE A 24 0.01 -1.31 11.87
N VAL A 25 -0.12 -0.49 12.92
CA VAL A 25 -0.20 0.97 12.78
C VAL A 25 1.13 1.56 13.24
N VAL A 26 1.83 2.24 12.32
CA VAL A 26 3.03 2.99 12.65
C VAL A 26 2.58 4.41 13.04
N LYS A 27 2.74 4.74 14.33
CA LYS A 27 2.18 5.97 14.89
C LYS A 27 3.04 7.19 14.57
N ASN A 28 2.40 8.33 14.33
CA ASN A 28 3.04 9.64 14.16
C ASN A 28 4.19 9.61 13.13
N VAL A 29 3.96 9.02 11.96
CA VAL A 29 4.95 8.98 10.89
C VAL A 29 5.18 10.38 10.34
N PHE A 30 4.08 11.06 10.01
CA PHE A 30 4.08 12.44 9.52
C PHE A 30 3.58 13.41 10.61
N SER A 31 4.15 14.60 10.63
CA SER A 31 3.76 15.67 11.55
C SER A 31 2.44 16.32 11.15
N LYS A 32 1.84 17.07 12.10
CA LYS A 32 0.60 17.83 11.85
C LYS A 32 0.76 18.84 10.72
N ASP A 33 1.93 19.48 10.59
CA ASP A 33 2.20 20.46 9.54
C ASP A 33 2.31 19.80 8.17
N GLU A 34 2.95 18.62 8.08
CA GLU A 34 3.01 17.85 6.83
C GLU A 34 1.62 17.36 6.41
N ILE A 35 0.80 16.93 7.38
CA ILE A 35 -0.59 16.52 7.14
C ILE A 35 -1.47 17.70 6.70
N ALA A 36 -1.29 18.89 7.29
CA ALA A 36 -2.01 20.09 6.87
C ALA A 36 -1.70 20.43 5.42
N LYS A 37 -0.41 20.48 5.07
CA LYS A 37 0.05 20.71 3.68
C LYS A 37 -0.46 19.64 2.71
N ALA A 38 -0.47 18.37 3.11
CA ALA A 38 -1.01 17.31 2.27
C ALA A 38 -2.51 17.48 2.03
N ASN A 39 -3.28 17.89 3.04
CA ASN A 39 -4.71 18.19 2.86
C ASN A 39 -4.95 19.42 1.98
N GLU A 40 -4.17 20.49 2.14
CA GLU A 40 -4.21 21.66 1.23
C GLU A 40 -3.90 21.25 -0.22
N CYS A 41 -2.92 20.36 -0.42
CA CYS A 41 -2.59 19.81 -1.72
C CYS A 41 -3.75 18.99 -2.31
N VAL A 42 -4.40 18.15 -1.49
CA VAL A 42 -5.62 17.41 -1.90
C VAL A 42 -6.73 18.37 -2.30
N ASP A 43 -6.99 19.42 -1.52
CA ASP A 43 -8.03 20.40 -1.80
C ASP A 43 -7.77 21.15 -3.12
N ALA A 44 -6.51 21.56 -3.36
CA ALA A 44 -6.11 22.24 -4.58
C ALA A 44 -6.31 21.41 -5.86
N HIS A 45 -6.28 20.07 -5.75
CA HIS A 45 -6.45 19.15 -6.87
C HIS A 45 -7.84 18.48 -6.92
N PHE A 46 -8.69 18.69 -5.90
CA PHE A 46 -9.92 17.92 -5.72
C PHE A 46 -10.87 18.07 -6.90
N GLU A 47 -11.23 19.29 -7.28
CA GLU A 47 -12.21 19.53 -8.36
C GLU A 47 -11.79 18.93 -9.71
N ARG A 48 -10.48 18.88 -9.98
CA ARG A 48 -9.94 18.39 -11.24
C ARG A 48 -9.81 16.86 -11.30
N THR A 49 -9.61 16.21 -10.15
CA THR A 49 -9.17 14.80 -10.11
C THR A 49 -10.11 13.87 -9.36
N ALA A 50 -11.08 14.41 -8.61
CA ALA A 50 -12.03 13.62 -7.85
C ALA A 50 -13.04 12.92 -8.76
N HIS A 51 -13.09 11.60 -8.64
CA HIS A 51 -14.08 10.76 -9.29
C HIS A 51 -14.87 9.97 -8.25
N GLU A 52 -16.14 10.33 -8.08
CA GLU A 52 -17.05 9.64 -7.18
C GLU A 52 -17.68 8.41 -7.84
N ARG A 53 -17.71 7.29 -7.11
CA ARG A 53 -18.30 6.03 -7.54
C ARG A 53 -19.83 6.06 -7.40
N LEU A 54 -20.48 6.80 -8.30
CA LEU A 54 -21.94 6.93 -8.34
C LEU A 54 -22.61 5.91 -9.27
N ASN A 55 -21.90 5.44 -10.31
CA ASN A 55 -22.46 4.43 -11.20
C ASN A 55 -22.54 3.08 -10.47
N PRO A 56 -23.71 2.41 -10.43
CA PRO A 56 -23.87 1.10 -9.78
C PRO A 56 -22.86 0.04 -10.21
N SER A 57 -22.35 0.09 -11.46
CA SER A 57 -21.39 -0.90 -11.98
C SER A 57 -19.97 -0.75 -11.42
N ILE A 58 -19.66 0.37 -10.78
CA ILE A 58 -18.33 0.67 -10.22
C ILE A 58 -18.37 0.84 -8.69
N ARG A 59 -19.53 0.59 -8.06
CA ARG A 59 -19.67 0.52 -6.60
C ARG A 59 -18.85 -0.62 -6.05
N ASN A 60 -18.29 -0.41 -4.87
CA ASN A 60 -17.45 -1.41 -4.21
C ASN A 60 -18.23 -2.34 -3.26
N THR A 61 -19.54 -2.15 -3.19
CA THR A 61 -20.42 -2.80 -2.21
C THR A 61 -21.70 -3.28 -2.88
N LEU A 62 -22.31 -4.32 -2.33
CA LEU A 62 -23.67 -4.70 -2.72
C LEU A 62 -24.67 -3.69 -2.12
N PRO A 63 -25.72 -3.30 -2.87
CA PRO A 63 -26.79 -2.46 -2.32
C PRO A 63 -27.39 -3.06 -1.04
N ASN A 64 -27.64 -2.22 -0.03
CA ASN A 64 -28.22 -2.60 1.27
C ASN A 64 -27.39 -3.61 2.08
N SER A 65 -26.12 -3.82 1.73
CA SER A 65 -25.20 -4.62 2.55
C SER A 65 -24.68 -3.83 3.75
N GLY A 66 -24.15 -4.54 4.75
CA GLY A 66 -23.52 -3.90 5.91
C GLY A 66 -22.30 -3.03 5.59
N MET A 67 -21.78 -3.08 4.37
CA MET A 67 -20.63 -2.28 3.90
C MET A 67 -21.02 -1.07 3.05
N ALA A 68 -22.30 -0.96 2.64
CA ALA A 68 -22.77 -0.04 1.60
C ALA A 68 -22.83 1.45 1.98
N GLY A 69 -22.61 1.78 3.25
CA GLY A 69 -22.89 3.12 3.78
C GLY A 69 -24.37 3.37 4.03
N THR A 70 -24.69 4.53 4.59
CA THR A 70 -26.05 4.92 4.98
C THR A 70 -26.74 5.81 3.96
N ASP A 71 -26.00 6.40 3.02
CA ASP A 71 -26.52 7.26 1.96
C ASP A 71 -26.22 6.67 0.57
N PRO A 72 -27.18 6.00 -0.08
CA PRO A 72 -26.96 5.37 -1.38
C PRO A 72 -26.69 6.36 -2.51
N SER A 73 -26.95 7.66 -2.30
CA SER A 73 -26.63 8.71 -3.28
C SER A 73 -25.16 9.13 -3.26
N LYS A 74 -24.39 8.66 -2.27
CA LYS A 74 -22.96 9.00 -2.10
C LYS A 74 -22.07 7.80 -2.34
N GLY A 75 -20.99 8.01 -3.07
CA GLY A 75 -19.95 7.04 -3.37
C GLY A 75 -18.66 7.30 -2.59
N ARG A 76 -17.75 6.34 -2.69
CA ARG A 76 -16.33 6.59 -2.44
C ARG A 76 -15.78 7.48 -3.56
N ILE A 77 -14.87 8.39 -3.21
CA ILE A 77 -14.21 9.31 -4.13
C ILE A 77 -12.75 8.90 -4.28
N ASP A 78 -12.28 8.78 -5.52
CA ASP A 78 -10.89 8.45 -5.84
C ASP A 78 -10.20 9.63 -6.52
N LEU A 79 -8.97 9.97 -6.10
CA LEU A 79 -8.11 10.98 -6.75
C LEU A 79 -6.77 10.35 -7.09
N GLY A 80 -6.49 10.16 -8.39
CA GLY A 80 -5.25 9.55 -8.87
C GLY A 80 -4.09 10.54 -9.04
N HIS A 81 -2.92 10.01 -9.43
CA HIS A 81 -1.75 10.80 -9.84
C HIS A 81 -1.12 11.66 -8.74
N ILE A 82 -1.28 11.27 -7.47
CA ILE A 82 -0.85 12.09 -6.32
C ILE A 82 0.67 12.33 -6.27
N LEU A 83 1.47 11.52 -6.97
CA LEU A 83 2.93 11.71 -7.04
C LEU A 83 3.38 12.73 -8.09
N SER A 84 2.49 13.09 -9.03
CA SER A 84 2.77 14.06 -10.09
C SER A 84 2.06 15.40 -9.88
N TRP A 85 1.42 15.60 -8.72
CA TRP A 85 0.89 16.90 -8.32
C TRP A 85 2.02 17.88 -7.96
N GLN A 86 1.67 19.15 -7.82
CA GLN A 86 2.55 20.12 -7.16
C GLN A 86 2.51 19.92 -5.64
N GLU A 87 3.57 20.29 -4.90
CA GLU A 87 3.64 20.15 -3.43
C GLU A 87 3.40 18.70 -2.95
N THR A 88 4.25 17.77 -3.40
CA THR A 88 4.08 16.32 -3.23
C THR A 88 5.00 15.66 -2.22
N ASP A 89 5.71 16.46 -1.40
CA ASP A 89 6.77 15.97 -0.52
C ASP A 89 6.31 14.84 0.39
N LEU A 90 5.18 15.01 1.12
CA LEU A 90 4.64 13.94 1.97
C LEU A 90 4.37 12.66 1.17
N PHE A 91 3.73 12.78 0.01
CA PHE A 91 3.36 11.62 -0.83
C PHE A 91 4.59 10.89 -1.39
N LYS A 92 5.66 11.63 -1.73
CA LYS A 92 6.93 11.03 -2.17
C LYS A 92 7.70 10.40 -1.02
N ASN A 93 7.68 11.05 0.16
CA ASN A 93 8.36 10.55 1.35
C ASN A 93 7.83 9.20 1.83
N VAL A 94 6.58 8.81 1.51
CA VAL A 94 6.06 7.46 1.84
C VAL A 94 6.94 6.33 1.29
N LEU A 95 7.63 6.58 0.17
CA LEU A 95 8.45 5.58 -0.52
C LEU A 95 9.68 5.18 0.29
N ASP A 96 10.32 6.14 0.97
CA ASP A 96 11.61 5.98 1.64
C ASP A 96 11.66 6.55 3.07
N HIS A 97 10.51 6.84 3.68
CA HIS A 97 10.44 7.43 5.01
C HIS A 97 11.23 6.59 6.06
N PRO A 98 12.15 7.18 6.85
CA PRO A 98 12.99 6.42 7.79
C PRO A 98 12.22 5.59 8.82
N LYS A 99 10.99 5.98 9.19
CA LYS A 99 10.12 5.19 10.07
C LYS A 99 9.40 4.02 9.38
N LEU A 100 9.31 4.02 8.05
CA LEU A 100 8.59 3.00 7.27
C LEU A 100 9.53 1.98 6.64
N VAL A 101 10.72 2.41 6.22
CA VAL A 101 11.73 1.54 5.58
C VAL A 101 12.04 0.27 6.39
N PRO A 102 12.21 0.30 7.72
CA PRO A 102 12.41 -0.91 8.51
C PRO A 102 11.27 -1.93 8.36
N TYR A 103 10.02 -1.45 8.30
CA TYR A 103 8.84 -2.30 8.10
C TYR A 103 8.80 -2.86 6.67
N TYR A 104 9.13 -2.05 5.66
CA TYR A 104 9.21 -2.52 4.27
C TYR A 104 10.29 -3.60 4.11
N HIS A 105 11.49 -3.40 4.67
CA HIS A 105 12.55 -4.40 4.64
C HIS A 105 12.18 -5.67 5.39
N GLU A 106 11.52 -5.56 6.55
CA GLU A 106 11.08 -6.72 7.32
C GLU A 106 10.01 -7.52 6.56
N PHE A 107 9.00 -6.86 6.01
CA PHE A 107 7.80 -7.53 5.49
C PHE A 107 7.85 -7.88 4.00
N LEU A 108 8.70 -7.21 3.22
CA LEU A 108 8.85 -7.41 1.76
C LEU A 108 10.26 -7.84 1.36
N GLY A 109 11.26 -7.50 2.18
CA GLY A 109 12.68 -7.72 1.87
C GLY A 109 13.35 -6.53 1.20
N LYS A 110 14.70 -6.57 1.17
CA LYS A 110 15.50 -5.54 0.51
C LYS A 110 15.18 -5.44 -0.98
N GLY A 111 15.12 -4.21 -1.46
CA GLY A 111 14.72 -3.92 -2.84
C GLY A 111 13.23 -3.99 -3.08
N TYR A 112 12.39 -3.90 -2.04
CA TYR A 112 10.95 -3.67 -2.18
C TYR A 112 10.67 -2.56 -3.20
N ARG A 113 9.50 -2.62 -3.82
CA ARG A 113 9.09 -1.67 -4.86
C ARG A 113 7.66 -1.23 -4.69
N MET A 114 7.36 -0.02 -5.13
CA MET A 114 5.98 0.42 -5.33
C MET A 114 5.39 -0.39 -6.48
N ASP A 115 4.19 -0.92 -6.29
CA ASP A 115 3.54 -1.84 -7.22
C ASP A 115 2.37 -1.21 -7.97
N HIS A 116 1.59 -0.37 -7.28
CA HIS A 116 0.46 0.36 -7.85
C HIS A 116 0.71 1.86 -7.85
N MET A 117 0.06 2.58 -8.78
CA MET A 117 -0.06 4.03 -8.68
C MET A 117 -0.81 4.36 -7.38
N PRO A 118 -0.23 5.17 -6.48
CA PRO A 118 -0.94 5.56 -5.28
C PRO A 118 -2.01 6.61 -5.61
N PHE A 119 -3.04 6.64 -4.78
CA PHE A 119 -4.18 7.52 -4.98
C PHE A 119 -4.82 7.86 -3.64
N ILE A 120 -5.58 8.96 -3.59
CA ILE A 120 -6.41 9.29 -2.44
C ILE A 120 -7.72 8.53 -2.53
N ILE A 121 -8.10 7.94 -1.40
CA ILE A 121 -9.47 7.48 -1.13
C ILE A 121 -10.11 8.49 -0.19
N ALA A 122 -11.22 9.08 -0.61
CA ALA A 122 -12.04 9.94 0.21
C ALA A 122 -13.48 9.41 0.37
N GLN A 123 -14.06 9.64 1.54
CA GLN A 123 -15.45 9.26 1.85
C GLN A 123 -16.12 10.42 2.60
N ASN A 124 -17.29 10.85 2.13
CA ASN A 124 -18.14 11.79 2.85
C ASN A 124 -19.05 11.02 3.80
N LYS A 125 -19.71 11.72 4.73
CA LYS A 125 -20.69 11.08 5.63
C LYS A 125 -21.77 10.33 4.83
N GLY A 126 -21.96 9.07 5.18
CA GLY A 126 -22.88 8.13 4.58
C GLY A 126 -22.40 7.46 3.30
N SER A 127 -21.24 7.86 2.75
CA SER A 127 -20.65 7.23 1.56
C SER A 127 -20.39 5.74 1.79
N GLU A 128 -20.46 4.96 0.71
CA GLU A 128 -20.11 3.55 0.74
C GLU A 128 -18.69 3.29 1.23
N GLY A 129 -18.49 2.09 1.76
CA GLY A 129 -17.18 1.51 2.00
C GLY A 129 -16.72 0.65 0.82
N PHE A 130 -16.25 -0.55 1.15
CA PHE A 130 -15.79 -1.59 0.22
C PHE A 130 -16.04 -2.95 0.89
N SER A 131 -16.82 -3.82 0.25
CA SER A 131 -16.93 -5.24 0.65
C SER A 131 -15.57 -5.86 0.93
N LEU A 132 -15.53 -6.82 1.86
CA LEU A 132 -14.26 -7.45 2.21
C LEU A 132 -13.69 -8.19 1.00
N HIS A 133 -12.38 -8.06 0.81
CA HIS A 133 -11.63 -8.60 -0.31
C HIS A 133 -10.19 -8.90 0.13
N GLY A 134 -9.34 -9.25 -0.84
CA GLY A 134 -7.99 -9.74 -0.58
C GLY A 134 -8.03 -11.19 -0.08
N GLY A 135 -7.04 -11.55 0.74
CA GLY A 135 -6.95 -12.90 1.28
C GLY A 135 -5.91 -13.76 0.55
N THR A 136 -5.06 -14.45 1.31
CA THR A 136 -4.24 -15.55 0.77
C THR A 136 -5.11 -16.69 0.22
N ILE A 137 -6.29 -16.88 0.80
CA ILE A 137 -7.40 -17.60 0.17
C ILE A 137 -8.38 -16.56 -0.33
N ASP A 138 -8.51 -16.48 -1.66
CA ASP A 138 -9.34 -15.47 -2.30
C ASP A 138 -10.79 -15.62 -1.86
N VAL A 139 -11.38 -14.54 -1.36
CA VAL A 139 -12.73 -14.56 -0.79
C VAL A 139 -13.82 -14.81 -1.83
N SER A 140 -13.53 -14.61 -3.12
CA SER A 140 -14.49 -14.82 -4.21
C SER A 140 -14.52 -16.27 -4.68
N SER A 141 -13.35 -16.83 -4.99
CA SER A 141 -13.16 -18.17 -5.56
C SER A 141 -12.93 -19.26 -4.51
N GLY A 142 -12.39 -18.91 -3.33
CA GLY A 142 -11.89 -19.86 -2.34
C GLY A 142 -10.57 -20.54 -2.73
N ALA A 143 -9.94 -20.13 -3.84
CA ALA A 143 -8.67 -20.67 -4.28
C ALA A 143 -7.50 -19.98 -3.57
N TYR A 144 -6.37 -20.68 -3.48
CA TYR A 144 -5.11 -20.08 -3.02
C TYR A 144 -4.64 -19.01 -4.02
N ASN A 145 -4.50 -17.78 -3.54
CA ASN A 145 -4.02 -16.64 -4.31
C ASN A 145 -2.56 -16.35 -3.98
N HIS A 146 -1.66 -16.98 -4.74
CA HIS A 146 -0.21 -16.80 -4.56
C HIS A 146 0.27 -15.34 -4.75
N PHE A 147 -0.48 -14.52 -5.49
CA PHE A 147 -0.17 -13.11 -5.68
C PHE A 147 -0.40 -12.27 -4.41
N LEU A 148 -1.22 -12.75 -3.48
CA LEU A 148 -1.48 -12.14 -2.16
C LEU A 148 -0.99 -13.04 -1.01
N ALA A 149 -0.05 -13.93 -1.29
CA ALA A 149 0.44 -14.86 -0.28
C ALA A 149 1.17 -14.14 0.86
N TYR A 150 0.93 -14.64 2.06
CA TYR A 150 1.73 -14.37 3.25
C TYR A 150 2.50 -15.63 3.65
N SER A 151 3.73 -15.45 4.12
CA SER A 151 4.46 -16.53 4.80
C SER A 151 5.30 -15.99 5.96
N CYS A 152 5.45 -16.80 7.00
CA CYS A 152 6.41 -16.58 8.06
C CYS A 152 7.20 -17.88 8.23
N GLN A 153 8.48 -17.86 7.90
CA GLN A 153 9.36 -19.04 7.93
C GLN A 153 10.65 -18.69 8.65
N GLN A 154 10.99 -19.46 9.69
CA GLN A 154 12.18 -19.23 10.53
C GLN A 154 12.26 -17.79 11.06
N GLY A 155 11.12 -17.20 11.44
CA GLY A 155 11.04 -15.83 11.96
C GLY A 155 11.09 -14.74 10.88
N ILE A 156 11.14 -15.09 9.60
CA ILE A 156 11.15 -14.14 8.49
C ILE A 156 9.76 -14.05 7.89
N ILE A 157 9.14 -12.88 7.99
CA ILE A 157 7.83 -12.57 7.38
C ILE A 157 8.03 -12.12 5.94
N ARG A 158 7.32 -12.69 4.96
CA ARG A 158 7.27 -12.18 3.58
C ARG A 158 5.83 -12.11 3.07
N ASN A 159 5.50 -10.97 2.48
CA ASN A 159 4.25 -10.74 1.75
C ASN A 159 4.53 -10.64 0.26
N SER A 160 3.66 -11.22 -0.58
CA SER A 160 3.68 -10.98 -2.04
C SER A 160 3.21 -9.56 -2.39
N LEU A 161 2.33 -8.99 -1.55
CA LEU A 161 1.82 -7.62 -1.69
C LEU A 161 1.44 -7.08 -0.30
N MET A 162 1.83 -5.85 -0.02
CA MET A 162 1.52 -5.15 1.22
C MET A 162 1.04 -3.74 0.90
N ALA A 163 0.01 -3.28 1.59
CA ALA A 163 -0.48 -1.92 1.47
C ALA A 163 0.02 -1.03 2.61
N ALA A 164 0.21 0.24 2.28
CA ALA A 164 0.44 1.32 3.24
C ALA A 164 -0.62 2.39 3.05
N SER A 165 -1.41 2.64 4.09
CA SER A 165 -2.50 3.62 4.10
C SER A 165 -2.08 4.80 4.99
N VAL A 166 -1.69 5.91 4.36
CA VAL A 166 -1.34 7.14 5.07
C VAL A 166 -2.63 7.85 5.49
N VAL A 167 -2.77 8.12 6.79
CA VAL A 167 -3.99 8.67 7.38
C VAL A 167 -3.90 10.19 7.39
N LEU A 168 -4.79 10.86 6.66
CA LEU A 168 -4.81 12.33 6.55
C LEU A 168 -5.83 13.01 7.46
N HIS A 169 -6.75 12.23 8.02
CA HIS A 169 -7.74 12.65 9.02
C HIS A 169 -7.96 11.53 10.03
N ASP A 170 -8.24 11.91 11.28
CA ASP A 170 -8.51 10.97 12.38
C ASP A 170 -9.67 10.02 12.05
N GLN A 171 -9.52 8.76 12.47
CA GLN A 171 -10.49 7.68 12.30
C GLN A 171 -10.70 7.01 13.66
N PRO A 172 -11.52 7.61 14.55
CA PRO A 172 -11.80 7.05 15.88
C PRO A 172 -12.67 5.78 15.80
N ALA A 173 -12.84 5.08 16.92
CA ALA A 173 -13.72 3.92 16.98
C ALA A 173 -15.13 4.25 16.45
N GLY A 174 -15.62 3.43 15.52
CA GLY A 174 -16.97 3.57 14.97
C GLY A 174 -17.10 4.62 13.86
N SER A 175 -16.00 5.26 13.43
CA SER A 175 -16.04 6.22 12.32
C SER A 175 -16.37 5.58 10.97
N GLY A 176 -16.19 4.26 10.86
CA GLY A 176 -16.15 3.54 9.60
C GLY A 176 -14.75 3.60 8.97
N GLY A 177 -14.66 3.50 7.64
CA GLY A 177 -13.36 3.48 6.96
C GLY A 177 -12.70 2.09 7.02
N PHE A 178 -11.37 2.02 6.99
CA PHE A 178 -10.65 0.75 6.85
C PHE A 178 -11.04 -0.27 7.93
N CYS A 179 -11.29 -1.52 7.52
CA CYS A 179 -11.55 -2.64 8.41
C CYS A 179 -10.85 -3.92 7.95
N ILE A 180 -10.61 -4.84 8.88
CA ILE A 180 -9.79 -6.04 8.67
C ILE A 180 -10.29 -7.23 9.50
N VAL A 181 -10.20 -8.43 8.93
CA VAL A 181 -10.41 -9.69 9.66
C VAL A 181 -9.04 -10.19 10.14
N ARG A 182 -8.75 -9.96 11.41
CA ARG A 182 -7.43 -10.24 12.00
C ARG A 182 -7.01 -11.69 11.84
N GLY A 183 -5.77 -11.92 11.46
CA GLY A 183 -5.18 -13.26 11.30
C GLY A 183 -5.58 -14.00 10.01
N SER A 184 -6.48 -13.45 9.20
CA SER A 184 -7.02 -14.14 8.00
C SER A 184 -6.01 -14.31 6.86
N HIS A 185 -4.85 -13.65 6.92
CA HIS A 185 -3.71 -13.94 6.03
C HIS A 185 -3.08 -15.32 6.24
N LYS A 186 -3.43 -16.01 7.33
CA LYS A 186 -3.07 -17.41 7.60
C LYS A 186 -4.24 -18.37 7.38
N SER A 187 -5.40 -17.87 6.91
CA SER A 187 -6.56 -18.72 6.63
C SER A 187 -6.27 -19.73 5.53
N ASN A 188 -6.86 -20.91 5.65
CA ASN A 188 -6.86 -21.95 4.61
C ASN A 188 -8.28 -22.25 4.08
N PHE A 189 -9.25 -21.42 4.47
CA PHE A 189 -10.66 -21.56 4.11
C PHE A 189 -11.22 -20.22 3.64
N LYS A 190 -12.18 -20.30 2.72
CA LYS A 190 -12.89 -19.15 2.17
C LYS A 190 -13.71 -18.44 3.24
N ALA A 191 -13.65 -17.11 3.28
CA ALA A 191 -14.54 -16.30 4.13
C ALA A 191 -16.02 -16.44 3.70
N PRO A 192 -16.99 -16.51 4.63
CA PRO A 192 -18.40 -16.58 4.28
C PRO A 192 -18.88 -15.34 3.52
N ALA A 193 -19.77 -15.52 2.54
CA ALA A 193 -20.34 -14.42 1.76
C ALA A 193 -21.12 -13.41 2.62
N SER A 194 -21.77 -13.85 3.70
CA SER A 194 -22.47 -12.96 4.64
C SER A 194 -21.50 -12.07 5.42
N MET A 195 -20.31 -12.58 5.77
CA MET A 195 -19.22 -11.78 6.37
C MET A 195 -18.62 -10.80 5.35
N ILE A 196 -18.38 -11.23 4.11
CA ILE A 196 -17.80 -10.39 3.04
C ILE A 196 -18.62 -9.11 2.83
N ASN A 197 -19.93 -9.23 2.89
CA ASN A 197 -20.87 -8.13 2.73
C ASN A 197 -21.23 -7.44 4.05
N GLY A 198 -20.58 -7.80 5.16
CA GLY A 198 -20.83 -7.20 6.48
C GLY A 198 -22.22 -7.44 7.05
N ASN A 199 -22.94 -8.46 6.58
CA ASN A 199 -24.31 -8.76 7.02
C ASN A 199 -24.30 -9.58 8.32
N GLU A 200 -23.33 -10.47 8.48
CA GLU A 200 -23.13 -11.33 9.66
C GLU A 200 -21.67 -11.30 10.12
N TYR A 201 -21.40 -11.83 11.32
CA TYR A 201 -20.03 -11.97 11.86
C TYR A 201 -19.28 -10.64 12.03
N LYS A 202 -20.00 -9.55 12.28
CA LYS A 202 -19.46 -8.19 12.41
C LYS A 202 -18.43 -8.07 13.53
N GLU A 203 -18.54 -8.88 14.57
CA GLU A 203 -17.61 -8.95 15.70
C GLU A 203 -16.18 -9.38 15.30
N PHE A 204 -16.01 -9.98 14.11
CA PHE A 204 -14.71 -10.34 13.56
C PHE A 204 -14.16 -9.31 12.56
N ILE A 205 -14.97 -8.33 12.17
CA ILE A 205 -14.59 -7.22 11.27
C ILE A 205 -14.12 -6.07 12.13
N TYR A 206 -12.81 -5.96 12.32
CA TYR A 206 -12.22 -4.97 13.21
C TYR A 206 -11.87 -3.69 12.45
N GLN A 207 -12.26 -2.53 12.97
CA GLN A 207 -11.81 -1.21 12.48
C GLN A 207 -10.71 -0.67 13.40
N PRO A 208 -9.45 -0.60 12.95
CA PRO A 208 -8.39 0.04 13.71
C PRO A 208 -8.61 1.54 13.85
N GLU A 209 -8.43 2.05 15.06
CA GLU A 209 -8.38 3.48 15.33
C GLU A 209 -7.05 4.06 14.85
N THR A 210 -7.10 5.15 14.10
CA THR A 210 -5.91 5.84 13.59
C THR A 210 -6.05 7.34 13.69
N GLU A 211 -4.93 8.04 13.84
CA GLU A 211 -4.87 9.51 13.90
C GLU A 211 -4.19 10.03 12.62
N ALA A 212 -4.47 11.27 12.26
CA ALA A 212 -3.81 11.92 11.14
C ALA A 212 -2.29 11.96 11.37
N GLY A 213 -1.51 11.50 10.38
CA GLY A 213 -0.06 11.30 10.51
C GLY A 213 0.36 9.85 10.74
N ASP A 214 -0.57 8.97 11.10
CA ASP A 214 -0.30 7.53 11.18
C ASP A 214 -0.19 6.90 9.78
N VAL A 215 0.51 5.77 9.70
CA VAL A 215 0.50 4.90 8.53
C VAL A 215 0.09 3.49 8.95
N LEU A 216 -1.03 3.01 8.39
CA LEU A 216 -1.49 1.65 8.59
C LEU A 216 -0.88 0.75 7.51
N LEU A 217 -0.06 -0.21 7.93
CA LEU A 217 0.55 -1.21 7.06
C LEU A 217 -0.22 -2.52 7.21
N PHE A 218 -0.62 -3.14 6.09
CA PHE A 218 -1.32 -4.43 6.13
C PHE A 218 -0.94 -5.33 4.98
N SER A 219 -0.91 -6.63 5.25
CA SER A 219 -0.80 -7.65 4.22
C SER A 219 -2.07 -7.65 3.38
N GLU A 220 -1.96 -7.53 2.06
CA GLU A 220 -3.10 -7.72 1.15
C GLU A 220 -3.58 -9.19 1.15
N GLY A 221 -2.77 -10.09 1.70
CA GLY A 221 -3.17 -11.45 2.06
C GLY A 221 -4.16 -11.52 3.22
N THR A 222 -4.37 -10.44 3.98
CA THR A 222 -5.40 -10.39 5.02
C THR A 222 -6.73 -9.96 4.40
N VAL A 223 -7.83 -10.62 4.75
CA VAL A 223 -9.17 -10.18 4.35
C VAL A 223 -9.45 -8.82 4.97
N HIS A 224 -9.69 -7.82 4.13
CA HIS A 224 -9.84 -6.42 4.52
C HIS A 224 -10.87 -5.72 3.65
N GLY A 225 -11.30 -4.53 4.05
CA GLY A 225 -12.26 -3.71 3.30
C GLY A 225 -12.39 -2.33 3.89
N ALA A 226 -13.52 -1.69 3.64
CA ALA A 226 -13.88 -0.45 4.30
C ALA A 226 -15.36 -0.44 4.70
N LEU A 227 -15.65 0.00 5.91
CA LEU A 227 -17.01 0.30 6.37
C LEU A 227 -17.47 1.65 5.78
N GLY A 228 -18.79 1.83 5.69
CA GLY A 228 -19.39 3.11 5.37
C GLY A 228 -18.94 4.20 6.35
N TRP A 229 -18.77 5.42 5.88
CA TRP A 229 -18.20 6.50 6.68
C TRP A 229 -19.28 7.27 7.45
N GLU A 230 -19.09 7.49 8.75
CA GLU A 230 -20.14 8.05 9.63
C GLU A 230 -19.81 9.46 10.16
N MET A 231 -18.58 9.92 10.03
CA MET A 231 -18.15 11.21 10.60
C MET A 231 -18.62 12.40 9.74
N ASP A 232 -18.82 13.55 10.39
CA ASP A 232 -19.26 14.79 9.73
C ASP A 232 -18.17 15.49 8.91
N TYR A 233 -16.91 15.03 9.00
CA TYR A 233 -15.80 15.46 8.14
C TYR A 233 -15.46 14.38 7.11
N GLN A 234 -14.83 14.78 6.01
CA GLN A 234 -14.43 13.84 4.95
C GLN A 234 -13.26 12.96 5.43
N ARG A 235 -13.40 11.64 5.30
CA ARG A 235 -12.25 10.72 5.44
C ARG A 235 -11.30 10.95 4.28
N ARG A 236 -9.99 10.96 4.55
CA ARG A 236 -8.95 10.98 3.51
C ARG A 236 -7.81 10.04 3.90
N VAL A 237 -7.42 9.15 2.97
CA VAL A 237 -6.21 8.35 3.07
C VAL A 237 -5.48 8.30 1.72
N ALA A 238 -4.15 8.28 1.74
CA ALA A 238 -3.37 7.97 0.55
C ALA A 238 -2.96 6.48 0.60
N LEU A 239 -3.40 5.70 -0.39
CA LEU A 239 -3.16 4.26 -0.43
C LEU A 239 -2.02 3.92 -1.38
N TYR A 240 -1.01 3.24 -0.84
CA TYR A 240 0.13 2.69 -1.57
C TYR A 240 0.10 1.18 -1.49
N ARG A 241 0.68 0.53 -2.50
CA ARG A 241 0.94 -0.91 -2.48
C ARG A 241 2.38 -1.15 -2.86
N PHE A 242 3.03 -2.01 -2.09
CA PHE A 242 4.41 -2.40 -2.24
C PHE A 242 4.53 -3.91 -2.38
N ALA A 243 5.51 -4.35 -3.16
CA ALA A 243 5.80 -5.76 -3.40
C ALA A 243 7.31 -6.03 -3.22
N PRO A 244 7.70 -7.30 -3.01
CA PRO A 244 9.10 -7.71 -3.14
C PRO A 244 9.69 -7.35 -4.51
N ALA A 245 11.02 -7.26 -4.59
CA ALA A 245 11.74 -6.89 -5.81
C ALA A 245 11.35 -7.69 -7.07
N THR A 246 10.89 -8.93 -6.92
CA THR A 246 10.58 -9.86 -8.01
C THR A 246 9.08 -10.13 -8.22
N CYS A 247 8.22 -9.52 -7.40
CA CYS A 247 6.77 -9.69 -7.49
C CYS A 247 6.14 -8.49 -8.20
N CYS A 248 5.09 -8.77 -8.97
CA CYS A 248 4.28 -7.76 -9.64
C CYS A 248 2.81 -8.17 -9.62
N TYR A 249 1.95 -7.28 -9.13
CA TYR A 249 0.50 -7.44 -9.16
C TYR A 249 -0.14 -6.38 -10.06
N GLY A 250 0.21 -5.11 -9.84
CA GLY A 250 -0.29 -3.96 -10.57
C GLY A 250 0.34 -3.78 -11.94
N ARG A 251 -0.44 -3.21 -12.88
CA ARG A 251 0.05 -2.84 -14.23
C ARG A 251 0.48 -1.37 -14.33
N SER A 252 0.56 -0.65 -13.21
CA SER A 252 0.63 0.82 -13.19
C SER A 252 1.93 1.44 -13.73
N TYR A 253 2.95 0.63 -14.00
CA TYR A 253 4.21 1.03 -14.65
C TYR A 253 4.27 0.65 -16.15
N MET A 254 3.12 0.23 -16.71
CA MET A 254 2.93 0.00 -18.14
C MET A 254 2.25 1.22 -18.75
N GLU A 255 2.70 1.66 -19.93
CA GLU A 255 2.10 2.79 -20.64
C GLU A 255 0.70 2.45 -21.15
N GLU A 256 -0.18 3.45 -21.23
CA GLU A 256 -1.54 3.28 -21.74
C GLU A 256 -1.52 2.75 -23.19
N GLY A 257 -2.23 1.64 -23.43
CA GLY A 257 -2.32 1.02 -24.76
C GLY A 257 -1.20 0.04 -25.13
N GLU A 258 -0.14 -0.08 -24.32
CA GLU A 258 0.94 -1.05 -24.57
C GLU A 258 0.69 -2.37 -23.81
N VAL A 259 0.25 -3.41 -24.53
CA VAL A 259 0.21 -4.78 -24.02
C VAL A 259 1.62 -5.37 -24.11
N GLY A 260 2.29 -5.55 -22.96
CA GLY A 260 3.44 -6.45 -22.83
C GLY A 260 4.80 -5.84 -22.53
N MET A 261 5.04 -4.55 -22.83
CA MET A 261 6.30 -3.86 -22.50
C MET A 261 5.98 -2.51 -21.85
N GLY A 262 6.29 -2.34 -20.58
CA GLY A 262 6.17 -1.06 -19.89
C GLY A 262 7.47 -0.28 -19.99
N LYS A 263 7.40 1.02 -20.30
CA LYS A 263 8.56 1.93 -20.30
C LYS A 263 8.90 2.50 -18.91
N GLY A 264 8.17 2.08 -17.87
CA GLY A 264 8.31 2.59 -16.50
C GLY A 264 7.12 3.46 -16.09
N TRP A 265 7.26 4.16 -14.97
CA TRP A 265 6.24 5.08 -14.49
C TRP A 265 6.15 6.32 -15.39
N PRO A 266 5.01 7.04 -15.42
CA PRO A 266 4.92 8.35 -16.07
C PRO A 266 6.07 9.28 -15.68
N ALA A 267 6.62 10.01 -16.65
CA ALA A 267 7.84 10.80 -16.47
C ALA A 267 7.71 11.83 -15.34
N GLU A 268 6.52 12.40 -15.18
CA GLU A 268 6.17 13.44 -14.21
C GLU A 268 6.30 12.93 -12.76
N ILE A 269 6.20 11.62 -12.53
CA ILE A 269 6.39 11.04 -11.20
C ILE A 269 7.84 11.16 -10.73
N TYR A 270 8.80 11.08 -11.66
CA TYR A 270 10.22 11.14 -11.32
C TYR A 270 10.69 12.57 -11.01
N GLU A 271 9.90 13.59 -11.34
CA GLU A 271 10.26 14.99 -11.11
C GLU A 271 10.41 15.28 -9.61
N GLY A 272 11.56 15.84 -9.22
CA GLY A 272 11.87 16.17 -7.82
C GLY A 272 12.08 14.96 -6.90
N MET A 273 12.08 13.72 -7.41
CA MET A 273 12.38 12.55 -6.58
C MET A 273 13.88 12.41 -6.29
N THR A 274 14.19 11.97 -5.07
CA THR A 274 15.53 11.57 -4.65
C THR A 274 15.95 10.24 -5.28
N GLU A 275 17.24 9.90 -5.21
CA GLU A 275 17.73 8.60 -5.67
C GLU A 275 17.18 7.44 -4.84
N THR A 276 16.92 7.66 -3.55
CA THR A 276 16.28 6.70 -2.63
C THR A 276 14.84 6.40 -3.05
N GLN A 277 14.05 7.44 -3.39
CA GLN A 277 12.69 7.28 -3.91
C GLN A 277 12.67 6.56 -5.28
N LYS A 278 13.59 6.92 -6.18
CA LYS A 278 13.72 6.27 -7.49
C LYS A 278 14.05 4.78 -7.38
N ALA A 279 14.84 4.37 -6.38
CA ALA A 279 15.15 2.96 -6.15
C ALA A 279 13.89 2.11 -5.87
N VAL A 280 12.88 2.70 -5.22
CA VAL A 280 11.58 2.05 -4.92
C VAL A 280 10.68 1.96 -6.16
N LEU A 281 10.94 2.77 -7.19
CA LEU A 281 10.17 2.77 -8.45
C LEU A 281 10.71 1.79 -9.51
N LEU A 282 11.80 1.08 -9.23
CA LEU A 282 12.39 0.14 -10.19
C LEU A 282 11.42 -1.00 -10.57
N PRO A 283 11.47 -1.49 -11.83
CA PRO A 283 10.66 -2.61 -12.28
C PRO A 283 10.98 -3.91 -11.51
N PRO A 284 10.15 -4.96 -11.64
CA PRO A 284 10.37 -6.21 -10.92
C PRO A 284 11.55 -7.00 -11.51
N TYR A 285 12.64 -7.14 -10.75
CA TYR A 285 13.77 -8.01 -11.06
C TYR A 285 14.60 -8.32 -9.82
N ALA A 286 15.38 -9.41 -9.88
CA ALA A 286 16.11 -9.89 -8.72
C ALA A 286 17.20 -8.91 -8.25
N THR A 287 17.36 -8.79 -6.93
CA THR A 287 18.34 -7.88 -6.29
C THR A 287 19.79 -8.14 -6.73
N ARG A 288 20.12 -9.38 -7.12
CA ARG A 288 21.44 -9.81 -7.61
C ARG A 288 21.81 -9.29 -9.02
N LEU A 289 20.87 -8.67 -9.72
CA LEU A 289 21.05 -8.17 -11.09
C LEU A 289 21.29 -6.67 -11.08
N ASP A 290 22.25 -6.22 -10.28
CA ASP A 290 22.65 -4.81 -10.14
C ASP A 290 21.45 -3.89 -9.78
N ARG A 291 20.51 -4.40 -8.95
CA ARG A 291 19.40 -3.58 -8.45
C ARG A 291 19.93 -2.55 -7.47
N VAL A 292 19.51 -1.30 -7.63
CA VAL A 292 19.69 -0.26 -6.62
C VAL A 292 18.77 -0.57 -5.45
N LEU A 293 19.35 -0.78 -4.28
CA LEU A 293 18.67 -1.09 -3.03
C LEU A 293 18.67 0.15 -2.17
N LEU A 294 17.55 0.39 -1.49
CA LEU A 294 17.49 1.35 -0.40
C LEU A 294 18.22 0.80 0.82
N ASP A 295 18.95 1.65 1.53
CA ASP A 295 19.62 1.28 2.78
C ASP A 295 18.62 1.19 3.95
N ASP A 296 19.03 0.58 5.06
CA ASP A 296 18.14 0.23 6.17
C ASP A 296 17.58 1.45 6.95
N ASP A 297 18.14 2.65 6.74
CA ASP A 297 17.67 3.91 7.31
C ASP A 297 16.91 4.80 6.32
N GLY A 298 16.77 4.36 5.07
CA GLY A 298 16.09 5.11 4.00
C GLY A 298 16.87 6.31 3.45
N GLN A 299 18.12 6.52 3.85
CA GLN A 299 18.86 7.75 3.52
C GLN A 299 19.90 7.56 2.42
N GLY A 300 20.16 6.32 2.02
CA GLY A 300 21.18 5.98 1.03
C GLY A 300 20.73 4.86 0.10
N THR A 301 21.54 4.63 -0.93
CA THR A 301 21.36 3.49 -1.83
C THR A 301 22.65 2.70 -1.98
N THR A 302 22.48 1.39 -2.14
CA THR A 302 23.56 0.44 -2.39
C THR A 302 23.24 -0.43 -3.61
N VAL A 303 24.28 -0.89 -4.32
CA VAL A 303 24.11 -1.81 -5.45
C VAL A 303 24.95 -3.05 -5.18
N SER A 304 24.30 -4.21 -5.14
CA SER A 304 24.99 -5.50 -5.11
C SER A 304 25.30 -5.93 -6.53
N SER A 305 26.58 -5.83 -6.92
CA SER A 305 27.01 -6.18 -8.28
C SER A 305 27.77 -7.49 -8.41
N ARG A 306 27.56 -8.18 -9.56
CA ARG A 306 28.43 -9.29 -9.98
C ARG A 306 29.83 -8.78 -10.32
N SER A 307 30.83 -9.64 -10.24
CA SER A 307 32.19 -9.30 -10.69
C SER A 307 32.21 -8.96 -12.18
N GLU A 308 33.07 -8.03 -12.58
CA GLU A 308 33.19 -7.61 -13.98
C GLU A 308 33.56 -8.77 -14.91
N ALA A 309 34.33 -9.76 -14.43
CA ALA A 309 34.63 -10.98 -15.18
C ALA A 309 33.35 -11.75 -15.57
N LYS A 310 32.38 -11.86 -14.65
CA LYS A 310 31.10 -12.52 -14.91
C LYS A 310 30.25 -11.72 -15.89
N LYS A 311 30.18 -10.40 -15.75
CA LYS A 311 29.44 -9.52 -16.68
C LYS A 311 30.02 -9.54 -18.08
N LYS A 312 31.35 -9.60 -18.20
CA LYS A 312 32.05 -9.72 -19.48
C LYS A 312 31.76 -11.06 -20.15
N PHE A 313 31.83 -12.15 -19.40
CA PHE A 313 31.48 -13.48 -19.89
C PHE A 313 30.02 -13.53 -20.38
N ASP A 314 29.07 -13.03 -19.59
CA ASP A 314 27.66 -12.97 -19.99
C ASP A 314 27.49 -12.15 -21.29
N LYS A 315 28.21 -11.02 -21.44
CA LYS A 315 28.19 -10.20 -22.67
C LYS A 315 28.76 -10.94 -23.88
N GLU A 316 29.82 -11.71 -23.70
CA GLU A 316 30.41 -12.53 -24.77
C GLU A 316 29.47 -13.66 -25.21
N VAL A 317 28.72 -14.26 -24.27
CA VAL A 317 27.81 -15.37 -24.55
C VAL A 317 26.45 -14.91 -25.10
N PHE A 318 25.83 -13.91 -24.47
CA PHE A 318 24.43 -13.52 -24.71
C PHE A 318 24.28 -12.17 -25.42
N GLY A 319 25.37 -11.44 -25.68
CA GLY A 319 25.31 -10.06 -26.21
C GLY A 319 24.82 -9.02 -25.19
N SER A 320 24.58 -9.42 -23.94
CA SER A 320 24.11 -8.58 -22.83
C SER A 320 24.97 -8.82 -21.59
N ARG A 321 25.18 -7.79 -20.76
CA ARG A 321 25.91 -7.94 -19.47
C ARG A 321 25.20 -8.84 -18.45
N TYR A 322 23.99 -9.28 -18.80
CA TYR A 322 23.14 -10.16 -18.02
C TYR A 322 22.59 -11.25 -18.95
N PHE A 323 22.41 -12.44 -18.38
CA PHE A 323 21.77 -13.59 -19.02
C PHE A 323 20.25 -13.54 -18.89
#